data_AF-A0A3M1IEM4-F1
#
_entry.id   AF-A0A3M1IEM4-F1
#
_cell.length_a   1.000
_cell.length_b   1.000
_cell.length_c   1.000
_cell.angle_alpha   90.00
_cell.angle_beta   90.00
_cell.angle_gamma   90.00
#
_symmetry.space_group_name_H-M   'P 1'
#
loop_
_entity.id
_entity.type
_entity.pdbx_description
1 polymer ?
#
loop_
_entity_poly.entity_id
_entity_poly.type
_entity_poly.pdbx_seq_one_letter_code
_entity_poly.pdbx_strand_id
1 'polypeptide(L)'
;MPDTHCPSSPAGAVPAEAPFPETLPWDEHNRRLVANAHPSDWQNPEPPGRYHLVVLGGGTAGLVSAVGAAGLGARVALIEKRLMGGDCLNTGCVPSKALLRAAKAAAEVRQAERFGLRPPGEPGIDFAAVMERVRRLRADISPHDSAARFRELGVDVYLGEGRFTGPDTLEVGDRRLRFARAVIATGARAAVPNVPGLADTPFLTNETLFSLTALPRR
;
A
#
# COMPACT_ATOMS: atom_id res chain seq x y z
N MET A 1 16.67 -29.04 -37.90
CA MET A 1 16.49 -28.13 -36.75
C MET A 1 14.99 -28.05 -36.52
N PRO A 2 14.46 -28.51 -35.38
CA PRO A 2 13.03 -28.49 -35.15
C PRO A 2 12.60 -27.10 -34.66
N ASP A 3 11.58 -26.56 -35.31
CA ASP A 3 10.93 -25.30 -34.99
C ASP A 3 10.30 -25.38 -33.57
N THR A 4 10.86 -24.62 -32.65
CA THR A 4 10.31 -24.41 -31.31
C THR A 4 9.11 -23.48 -31.39
N HIS A 5 7.91 -24.07 -31.44
CA HIS A 5 6.67 -23.40 -31.10
C HIS A 5 6.75 -22.87 -29.65
N CYS A 6 6.73 -21.55 -29.50
CA CYS A 6 6.55 -20.88 -28.22
C CYS A 6 5.04 -20.88 -27.91
N PRO A 7 4.56 -21.48 -26.80
CA PRO A 7 3.16 -21.38 -26.44
C PRO A 7 2.87 -19.94 -25.97
N SER A 8 1.94 -19.28 -26.66
CA SER A 8 1.39 -17.99 -26.28
C SER A 8 0.72 -18.08 -24.90
N SER A 9 1.31 -17.40 -23.93
CA SER A 9 0.71 -17.21 -22.60
C SER A 9 -0.58 -16.39 -22.75
N PRO A 10 -1.70 -16.75 -22.10
CA PRO A 10 -2.92 -15.98 -22.22
C PRO A 10 -2.73 -14.66 -21.46
N ALA A 11 -2.71 -13.56 -22.21
CA ALA A 11 -2.79 -12.22 -21.65
C ALA A 11 -4.13 -12.09 -20.92
N GLY A 12 -4.10 -12.29 -19.59
CA GLY A 12 -5.20 -11.90 -18.72
C GLY A 12 -5.46 -10.42 -18.93
N ALA A 13 -6.69 -10.08 -19.27
CA ALA A 13 -7.13 -8.72 -19.53
C ALA A 13 -6.72 -7.81 -18.36
N VAL A 14 -5.81 -6.88 -18.62
CA VAL A 14 -5.41 -5.86 -17.65
C VAL A 14 -6.64 -4.96 -17.41
N PRO A 15 -7.12 -4.78 -16.18
CA PRO A 15 -8.21 -3.86 -15.92
C PRO A 15 -7.81 -2.46 -16.38
N ALA A 16 -8.69 -1.80 -17.14
CA ALA A 16 -8.46 -0.51 -17.79
C ALA A 16 -8.34 0.67 -16.80
N GLU A 17 -8.63 0.43 -15.52
CA GLU A 17 -8.68 1.44 -14.46
C GLU A 17 -7.99 0.93 -13.19
N ALA A 18 -7.35 1.84 -12.46
CA ALA A 18 -6.68 1.51 -11.20
C ALA A 18 -7.72 1.16 -10.11
N PRO A 19 -7.53 0.08 -9.34
CA PRO A 19 -8.50 -0.35 -8.33
C PRO A 19 -8.56 0.59 -7.12
N PHE A 20 -7.52 1.40 -6.90
CA PHE A 20 -7.44 2.36 -5.80
C PHE A 20 -6.89 3.71 -6.29
N PRO A 21 -7.48 4.86 -5.91
CA PRO A 21 -7.02 6.18 -6.37
C PRO A 21 -5.52 6.45 -6.11
N GLU A 22 -4.99 6.03 -4.96
CA GLU A 22 -3.58 6.15 -4.53
C GLU A 22 -2.60 5.26 -5.33
N THR A 23 -3.12 4.50 -6.30
CA THR A 23 -2.37 3.68 -7.25
C THR A 23 -2.41 4.24 -8.67
N LEU A 24 -2.82 5.51 -8.83
CA LEU A 24 -2.59 6.25 -10.06
C LEU A 24 -1.17 6.87 -10.08
N PRO A 25 -0.55 7.03 -11.27
CA PRO A 25 -0.96 6.44 -12.55
C PRO A 25 -0.85 4.90 -12.55
N TRP A 26 -1.64 4.22 -13.36
CA TRP A 26 -1.69 2.74 -13.42
C TRP A 26 -0.52 2.14 -14.24
N ASP A 27 0.71 2.44 -13.81
CA ASP A 27 1.95 1.97 -14.45
C ASP A 27 2.39 0.59 -13.93
N GLU A 28 3.54 0.11 -14.39
CA GLU A 28 4.08 -1.19 -13.96
C GLU A 28 4.37 -1.27 -12.44
N HIS A 29 4.79 -0.16 -11.82
CA HIS A 29 5.13 -0.16 -10.40
C HIS A 29 3.88 -0.23 -9.54
N ASN A 30 2.86 0.57 -9.87
CA ASN A 30 1.59 0.50 -9.15
C ASN A 30 0.86 -0.83 -9.38
N ARG A 31 0.94 -1.42 -10.59
CA ARG A 31 0.42 -2.78 -10.82
C ARG A 31 1.13 -3.83 -9.97
N ARG A 32 2.47 -3.76 -9.87
CA ARG A 32 3.25 -4.66 -9.01
C ARG A 32 2.94 -4.47 -7.52
N LEU A 33 2.77 -3.22 -7.08
CA LEU A 33 2.35 -2.92 -5.71
C LEU A 33 1.00 -3.58 -5.39
N VAL A 34 0.00 -3.41 -6.26
CA VAL A 34 -1.33 -4.01 -6.04
C VAL A 34 -1.28 -5.53 -6.10
N ALA A 35 -0.52 -6.12 -7.03
CA ALA A 35 -0.36 -7.57 -7.11
C ALA A 35 0.17 -8.18 -5.79
N ASN A 36 1.02 -7.46 -5.06
CA ASN A 36 1.52 -7.89 -3.75
C ASN A 36 0.56 -7.57 -2.60
N ALA A 37 0.01 -6.36 -2.59
CA ALA A 37 -0.69 -5.81 -1.44
C ALA A 37 -2.20 -6.10 -1.43
N HIS A 38 -2.80 -6.33 -2.59
CA HIS A 38 -4.20 -6.72 -2.74
C HIS A 38 -4.43 -7.47 -4.08
N PRO A 39 -3.86 -8.68 -4.23
CA PRO A 39 -4.02 -9.47 -5.47
C PRO A 39 -5.50 -9.71 -5.81
N SER A 40 -5.88 -9.47 -7.06
CA SER A 40 -7.27 -9.57 -7.53
C SER A 40 -7.81 -11.00 -7.55
N ASP A 41 -6.91 -11.98 -7.66
CA ASP A 41 -7.19 -13.41 -7.66
C ASP A 41 -7.04 -14.04 -6.25
N TRP A 42 -6.87 -13.22 -5.21
CA TRP A 42 -6.77 -13.70 -3.84
C TRP A 42 -8.06 -14.39 -3.41
N GLN A 43 -7.91 -15.64 -2.96
CA GLN A 43 -9.01 -16.41 -2.38
C GLN A 43 -8.89 -16.38 -0.86
N ASN A 44 -9.86 -15.76 -0.21
CA ASN A 44 -9.94 -15.75 1.25
C ASN A 44 -10.05 -17.19 1.78
N PRO A 45 -9.24 -17.55 2.79
CA PRO A 45 -9.22 -18.92 3.31
C PRO A 45 -10.53 -19.28 4.02
N GLU A 46 -10.83 -20.57 4.06
CA GLU A 46 -11.91 -21.07 4.92
C GLU A 46 -11.48 -20.99 6.40
N PRO A 47 -12.30 -20.42 7.29
CA PRO A 47 -11.96 -20.32 8.70
C PRO A 47 -11.76 -21.72 9.32
N PRO A 48 -10.60 -22.05 9.92
CA PRO A 48 -10.33 -23.36 10.49
C PRO A 48 -11.03 -23.58 11.85
N GLY A 49 -12.01 -22.74 12.19
CA GLY A 49 -12.69 -22.69 13.48
C GLY A 49 -12.43 -21.36 14.20
N ARG A 50 -12.22 -21.43 15.52
CA ARG A 50 -12.03 -20.23 16.35
C ARG A 50 -10.58 -19.75 16.31
N TYR A 51 -10.40 -18.50 15.92
CA TYR A 51 -9.12 -17.78 15.99
C TYR A 51 -8.77 -17.42 17.43
N HIS A 52 -7.47 -17.43 17.74
CA HIS A 52 -6.99 -16.85 18.98
C HIS A 52 -7.00 -15.31 18.89
N LEU A 53 -6.66 -14.78 17.71
CA LEU A 53 -6.62 -13.34 17.44
C LEU A 53 -7.20 -13.04 16.06
N VAL A 54 -8.13 -12.08 15.99
CA VAL A 54 -8.42 -11.35 14.74
C VAL A 54 -7.79 -9.97 14.79
N VAL A 55 -7.26 -9.53 13.67
CA VAL A 55 -6.66 -8.21 13.50
C VAL A 55 -7.40 -7.51 12.38
N LEU A 56 -8.08 -6.40 12.68
CA LEU A 56 -8.77 -5.59 11.69
C LEU A 56 -7.90 -4.40 11.27
N GLY A 57 -7.36 -4.46 10.05
CA GLY A 57 -6.44 -3.49 9.45
C GLY A 57 -5.05 -4.07 9.22
N GLY A 58 -4.60 -4.07 7.97
CA GLY A 58 -3.29 -4.53 7.46
C GLY A 58 -2.24 -3.42 7.37
N GLY A 59 -2.34 -2.38 8.20
CA GLY A 59 -1.29 -1.39 8.43
C GLY A 59 -0.26 -1.85 9.47
N THR A 60 0.76 -1.03 9.74
CA THR A 60 1.92 -1.39 10.58
C THR A 60 1.55 -2.06 11.91
N ALA A 61 0.60 -1.49 12.67
CA ALA A 61 0.18 -2.08 13.94
C ALA A 61 -0.47 -3.45 13.78
N GLY A 62 -1.28 -3.63 12.74
CA GLY A 62 -1.96 -4.89 12.49
C GLY A 62 -1.00 -5.96 11.97
N LEU A 63 -0.10 -5.60 11.05
CA LEU A 63 0.93 -6.49 10.53
C LEU A 63 1.85 -7.01 11.64
N VAL A 64 2.34 -6.13 12.51
CA VAL A 64 3.21 -6.53 13.64
C VAL A 64 2.45 -7.39 14.64
N SER A 65 1.20 -7.04 14.96
CA SER A 65 0.37 -7.82 15.89
C SER A 65 0.09 -9.23 15.34
N ALA A 66 -0.20 -9.33 14.03
CA ALA A 66 -0.54 -10.59 13.40
C ALA A 66 0.65 -11.55 13.35
N VAL A 67 1.79 -11.10 12.84
CA VAL A 67 3.01 -11.93 12.76
C VAL A 67 3.57 -12.24 14.15
N GLY A 68 3.53 -11.28 15.08
CA GLY A 68 3.95 -11.50 16.46
C GLY A 68 3.13 -12.59 17.15
N ALA A 69 1.80 -12.58 16.98
CA ALA A 69 0.93 -13.61 17.55
C ALA A 69 1.10 -14.96 16.83
N ALA A 70 1.19 -14.98 15.50
CA ALA A 70 1.41 -16.20 14.73
C ALA A 70 2.75 -16.88 15.08
N GLY A 71 3.82 -16.10 15.26
CA GLY A 71 5.13 -16.58 15.70
C GLY A 71 5.14 -17.22 17.10
N LEU A 72 4.13 -16.92 17.93
CA LEU A 72 3.89 -17.56 19.22
C LEU A 72 2.94 -18.78 19.13
N GLY A 73 2.60 -19.22 17.92
CA GLY A 73 1.71 -20.36 17.66
C GLY A 73 0.21 -20.03 17.70
N ALA A 74 -0.16 -18.74 17.68
CA ALA A 74 -1.56 -18.36 17.65
C ALA A 74 -2.16 -18.60 16.25
N ARG A 75 -3.41 -19.09 16.18
CA ARG A 75 -4.22 -18.99 14.97
C ARG A 75 -4.69 -17.54 14.82
N VAL A 76 -4.22 -16.88 13.77
CA VAL A 76 -4.48 -15.46 13.53
C VAL A 76 -5.21 -15.27 12.22
N ALA A 77 -6.25 -14.44 12.24
CA ALA A 77 -6.84 -13.87 11.03
C ALA A 77 -6.51 -12.37 10.94
N LEU A 78 -6.01 -11.93 9.79
CA LEU A 78 -5.76 -10.53 9.47
C LEU A 78 -6.71 -10.09 8.36
N ILE A 79 -7.44 -8.99 8.58
CA ILE A 79 -8.45 -8.48 7.66
C ILE A 79 -8.00 -7.12 7.13
N GLU A 80 -7.91 -6.94 5.81
CA GLU A 80 -7.57 -5.68 5.15
C GLU A 80 -8.49 -5.41 3.96
N LYS A 81 -9.03 -4.20 3.84
CA LYS A 81 -10.04 -3.84 2.82
C LYS A 81 -9.48 -3.09 1.61
N ARG A 82 -8.28 -2.53 1.74
CA ARG A 82 -7.53 -1.80 0.71
C ARG A 82 -6.17 -2.49 0.52
N LEU A 83 -5.08 -1.75 0.44
CA LEU A 83 -3.75 -2.28 0.25
C LEU A 83 -3.12 -2.67 1.59
N MET A 84 -2.59 -3.88 1.68
CA MET A 84 -1.67 -4.26 2.74
C MET A 84 -0.49 -3.28 2.85
N GLY A 85 0.09 -3.17 4.05
CA GLY A 85 1.12 -2.19 4.40
C GLY A 85 0.55 -0.86 4.93
N GLY A 86 -0.75 -0.61 4.74
CA GLY A 86 -1.46 0.58 5.19
C GLY A 86 -0.81 1.88 4.71
N ASP A 87 -1.00 2.97 5.45
CA ASP A 87 -0.45 4.28 5.07
C ASP A 87 1.08 4.27 4.97
N CYS A 88 1.76 3.54 5.86
CA CYS A 88 3.22 3.53 5.93
C CYS A 88 3.83 3.18 4.56
N LEU A 89 3.35 2.10 3.92
CA LEU A 89 3.80 1.69 2.59
C LEU A 89 3.16 2.54 1.48
N ASN A 90 1.87 2.82 1.57
CA ASN A 90 1.09 3.26 0.42
C ASN A 90 1.01 4.79 0.27
N THR A 91 0.79 5.53 1.35
CA THR A 91 0.35 6.95 1.30
C THR A 91 1.00 7.82 2.40
N GLY A 92 2.07 7.33 3.00
CA GLY A 92 2.66 7.91 4.20
C GLY A 92 4.18 7.82 4.20
N CYS A 93 4.76 7.01 5.08
CA CYS A 93 6.19 7.00 5.38
C CYS A 93 7.07 6.73 4.14
N VAL A 94 6.85 5.61 3.44
CA VAL A 94 7.66 5.22 2.28
C VAL A 94 7.63 6.29 1.18
N PRO A 95 6.45 6.70 0.65
CA PRO A 95 6.43 7.69 -0.42
C PRO A 95 6.90 9.07 0.04
N SER A 96 6.56 9.51 1.25
CA SER A 96 7.01 10.81 1.76
C SER A 96 8.54 10.88 1.91
N LYS A 97 9.18 9.83 2.44
CA LYS A 97 10.65 9.81 2.58
C LYS A 97 11.37 9.61 1.26
N ALA A 98 10.77 8.87 0.32
CA ALA A 98 11.29 8.77 -1.05
C ALA A 98 11.32 10.14 -1.75
N LEU A 99 10.24 10.92 -1.65
CA LEU A 99 10.13 12.28 -2.21
C LEU A 99 11.04 13.27 -1.47
N LEU A 100 11.03 13.26 -0.13
CA LEU A 100 11.91 14.12 0.69
C LEU A 100 13.38 13.89 0.40
N ARG A 101 13.80 12.66 0.07
CA ARG A 101 15.20 12.41 -0.29
C ARG A 101 15.59 13.09 -1.61
N ALA A 102 14.70 13.08 -2.61
CA ALA A 102 14.94 13.80 -3.87
C ALA A 102 14.98 15.32 -3.64
N ALA A 103 14.04 15.85 -2.85
CA ALA A 103 14.04 17.27 -2.47
C ALA A 103 15.32 17.66 -1.73
N LYS A 104 15.80 16.82 -0.80
CA LYS A 104 17.05 17.05 -0.08
C LYS A 104 18.27 17.06 -1.01
N ALA A 105 18.33 16.16 -2.00
CA ALA A 105 19.40 16.17 -2.98
C ALA A 105 19.41 17.47 -3.81
N ALA A 106 18.24 17.94 -4.25
CA ALA A 106 18.14 19.24 -4.94
C ALA A 106 18.58 20.42 -4.05
N ALA A 107 18.24 20.39 -2.77
CA ALA A 107 18.69 21.40 -1.80
C ALA A 107 20.21 21.34 -1.56
N GLU A 108 20.80 20.14 -1.51
CA GLU A 108 22.25 19.93 -1.40
C GLU A 108 22.99 20.51 -2.62
N VAL A 109 22.46 20.33 -3.84
CA VAL A 109 23.02 20.95 -5.06
C VAL A 109 22.94 22.48 -5.00
N ARG A 110 21.80 23.05 -4.59
CA ARG A 110 21.68 24.53 -4.43
C ARG A 110 22.63 25.11 -3.40
N GLN A 111 22.99 24.33 -2.38
CA GLN A 111 23.90 24.73 -1.31
C GLN A 111 25.34 24.25 -1.54
N ALA A 112 25.67 23.76 -2.75
CA ALA A 112 26.94 23.08 -3.00
C ALA A 112 28.17 23.99 -2.84
N GLU A 113 28.01 25.31 -2.99
CA GLU A 113 29.08 26.30 -2.81
C GLU A 113 29.70 26.28 -1.41
N ARG A 114 28.92 25.95 -0.37
CA ARG A 114 29.45 25.82 1.01
C ARG A 114 30.47 24.70 1.16
N PHE A 115 30.48 23.76 0.22
CA PHE A 115 31.42 22.65 0.13
C PHE A 115 32.52 22.92 -0.91
N GLY A 116 32.60 24.13 -1.47
CA GLY A 116 33.56 24.48 -2.53
C GLY A 116 33.18 24.03 -3.93
N LEU A 117 31.96 23.51 -4.13
CA LEU A 117 31.46 23.06 -5.45
C LEU A 117 30.69 24.19 -6.14
N ARG A 118 30.92 24.39 -7.44
CA ARG A 118 30.28 25.45 -8.24
C ARG A 118 29.49 24.85 -9.42
N PRO A 119 28.28 24.34 -9.20
CA PRO A 119 27.44 23.85 -10.29
C PRO A 119 27.10 24.99 -11.26
N PRO A 120 26.92 24.71 -12.56
CA PRO A 120 26.73 25.74 -13.59
C PRO A 120 25.37 26.47 -13.53
N GLY A 121 24.44 26.06 -12.64
CA GLY A 121 23.13 26.67 -12.48
C GLY A 121 22.22 25.93 -11.50
N GLU A 122 20.92 26.25 -11.53
CA GLU A 122 19.89 25.57 -10.73
C GLU A 122 19.79 24.08 -11.08
N PRO A 123 19.52 23.19 -10.10
CA PRO A 123 19.30 21.78 -10.38
C PRO A 123 18.07 21.60 -11.28
N GLY A 124 18.25 20.94 -12.42
CA GLY A 124 17.15 20.46 -13.25
C GLY A 124 16.37 19.38 -12.50
N ILE A 125 15.08 19.61 -12.29
CA ILE A 125 14.20 18.67 -11.57
C ILE A 125 13.20 18.08 -12.58
N ASP A 126 13.39 16.80 -12.92
CA ASP A 126 12.37 16.00 -13.58
C ASP A 126 11.43 15.43 -12.52
N PHE A 127 10.31 16.12 -12.29
CA PHE A 127 9.33 15.71 -11.30
C PHE A 127 8.67 14.37 -11.65
N ALA A 128 8.46 14.08 -12.94
CA ALA A 128 7.85 12.83 -13.36
C ALA A 128 8.77 11.64 -13.01
N ALA A 129 10.09 11.78 -13.26
CA ALA A 129 11.09 10.79 -12.85
C ALA A 129 11.19 10.65 -11.32
N VAL A 130 11.09 11.75 -10.56
CA VAL A 130 11.05 11.68 -9.10
C VAL A 130 9.84 10.88 -8.60
N MET A 131 8.67 11.12 -9.17
CA MET A 131 7.43 10.45 -8.75
C MET A 131 7.37 9.00 -9.25
N GLU A 132 7.91 8.68 -10.42
CA GLU A 132 8.13 7.29 -10.85
C GLU A 132 9.01 6.56 -9.84
N ARG A 133 10.15 7.14 -9.44
CA ARG A 133 11.02 6.56 -8.41
C ARG A 133 10.28 6.32 -7.09
N VAL A 134 9.39 7.22 -6.68
CA VAL A 134 8.55 7.03 -5.48
C VAL A 134 7.68 5.78 -5.63
N ARG A 135 7.01 5.59 -6.76
CA ARG A 135 6.18 4.41 -7.03
C ARG A 135 7.00 3.13 -7.11
N ARG A 136 8.14 3.16 -7.79
CA ARG A 136 9.08 2.04 -7.87
C ARG A 136 9.51 1.56 -6.49
N LEU A 137 9.91 2.48 -5.61
CA LEU A 137 10.33 2.15 -4.24
C LEU A 137 9.20 1.52 -3.40
N ARG A 138 7.96 2.02 -3.51
CA ARG A 138 6.79 1.37 -2.87
C ARG A 138 6.66 -0.07 -3.36
N ALA A 139 6.73 -0.26 -4.66
CA ALA A 139 6.57 -1.57 -5.27
C ALA A 139 7.73 -2.52 -4.93
N ASP A 140 8.97 -2.02 -4.83
CA ASP A 140 10.15 -2.79 -4.41
C ASP A 140 10.03 -3.28 -2.95
N ILE A 141 9.39 -2.50 -2.07
CA ILE A 141 9.19 -2.83 -0.64
C ILE A 141 7.97 -3.72 -0.43
N SER A 142 6.93 -3.60 -1.26
CA SER A 142 5.64 -4.27 -1.10
C SER A 142 5.66 -5.80 -0.87
N PRO A 143 6.65 -6.59 -1.36
CA PRO A 143 6.71 -8.01 -1.02
C PRO A 143 6.80 -8.26 0.50
N HIS A 144 7.38 -7.33 1.27
CA HIS A 144 7.53 -7.44 2.73
C HIS A 144 6.23 -7.28 3.52
N ASP A 145 5.24 -6.60 2.93
CA ASP A 145 3.91 -6.41 3.50
C ASP A 145 2.83 -7.19 2.73
N SER A 146 3.23 -8.07 1.80
CA SER A 146 2.29 -8.76 0.91
C SER A 146 1.38 -9.76 1.61
N ALA A 147 0.18 -9.97 1.05
CA ALA A 147 -0.75 -10.99 1.54
C ALA A 147 -0.12 -12.40 1.52
N ALA A 148 0.63 -12.72 0.45
CA ALA A 148 1.33 -13.99 0.30
C ALA A 148 2.35 -14.24 1.41
N ARG A 149 3.21 -13.25 1.70
CA ARG A 149 4.20 -13.36 2.78
C ARG A 149 3.53 -13.58 4.15
N PHE A 150 2.45 -12.85 4.44
CA PHE A 150 1.75 -13.02 5.72
C PHE A 150 1.10 -14.41 5.84
N ARG A 151 0.59 -14.95 4.75
CA ARG A 151 0.14 -16.34 4.67
C ARG A 151 1.27 -17.33 4.95
N GLU A 152 2.45 -17.15 4.36
CA GLU A 152 3.63 -17.98 4.61
C GLU A 152 4.09 -17.91 6.08
N LEU A 153 3.87 -16.78 6.75
CA LEU A 153 4.16 -16.58 8.17
C LEU A 153 3.07 -17.15 9.11
N GLY A 154 2.08 -17.88 8.58
CA GLY A 154 1.05 -18.55 9.35
C GLY A 154 -0.14 -17.67 9.74
N VAL A 155 -0.35 -16.56 9.04
CA VAL A 155 -1.52 -15.67 9.22
C VAL A 155 -2.55 -15.95 8.12
N ASP A 156 -3.79 -16.22 8.50
CA ASP A 156 -4.89 -16.27 7.53
C ASP A 156 -5.25 -14.84 7.10
N VAL A 157 -4.91 -14.47 5.87
CA VAL A 157 -5.18 -13.13 5.34
C VAL A 157 -6.50 -13.11 4.60
N TYR A 158 -7.40 -12.24 5.05
CA TYR A 158 -8.69 -11.96 4.45
C TYR A 158 -8.67 -10.57 3.83
N LEU A 159 -8.87 -10.51 2.51
CA LEU A 159 -9.05 -9.26 1.79
C LEU A 159 -10.54 -8.92 1.68
N GLY A 160 -10.93 -7.76 2.19
CA GLY A 160 -12.31 -7.28 2.24
C GLY A 160 -12.60 -6.41 3.46
N GLU A 161 -13.80 -5.82 3.48
CA GLU A 161 -14.25 -5.01 4.62
C GLU A 161 -14.69 -5.88 5.79
N GLY A 162 -14.00 -5.74 6.92
CA GLY A 162 -14.33 -6.42 8.16
C GLY A 162 -15.33 -5.66 9.02
N ARG A 163 -16.34 -6.35 9.55
CA ARG A 163 -17.36 -5.78 10.45
C ARG A 163 -17.60 -6.68 11.66
N PHE A 164 -17.51 -6.14 12.86
CA PHE A 164 -17.94 -6.86 14.07
C PHE A 164 -19.46 -7.01 14.06
N THR A 165 -19.94 -8.24 14.22
CA THR A 165 -21.38 -8.56 14.33
C THR A 165 -21.77 -9.10 15.71
N GLY A 166 -20.80 -9.22 16.60
CA GLY A 166 -21.00 -9.61 17.98
C GLY A 166 -19.72 -9.44 18.80
N PRO A 167 -19.76 -9.79 20.09
CA PRO A 167 -18.62 -9.64 21.00
C PRO A 167 -17.41 -10.51 20.63
N ASP A 168 -17.62 -11.60 19.87
CA ASP A 168 -16.59 -12.57 19.49
C ASP A 168 -16.70 -13.02 18.02
N THR A 169 -17.37 -12.21 17.19
CA THR A 169 -17.66 -12.52 15.79
C THR A 169 -17.38 -11.32 14.89
N LEU A 170 -16.64 -11.55 13.81
CA LEU A 170 -16.34 -10.58 12.75
C LEU A 170 -16.70 -11.20 11.40
N GLU A 171 -17.33 -10.43 10.52
CA GLU A 171 -17.65 -10.83 9.13
C GLU A 171 -16.72 -10.12 8.14
N VAL A 172 -16.29 -10.82 7.10
CA VAL A 172 -15.56 -10.29 5.94
C VAL A 172 -16.04 -10.99 4.68
N GLY A 173 -16.69 -10.25 3.79
CA GLY A 173 -17.42 -10.85 2.67
C GLY A 173 -18.50 -11.83 3.18
N ASP A 174 -18.43 -13.08 2.71
CA ASP A 174 -19.30 -14.18 3.14
C ASP A 174 -18.72 -15.01 4.30
N ARG A 175 -17.51 -14.66 4.78
CA ARG A 175 -16.83 -15.38 5.86
C ARG A 175 -17.23 -14.84 7.22
N ARG A 176 -17.57 -15.75 8.14
CA ARG A 176 -17.80 -15.44 9.55
C ARG A 176 -16.66 -15.98 10.40
N LEU A 177 -15.94 -15.09 11.06
CA LEU A 177 -14.76 -15.39 11.86
C LEU A 177 -15.11 -15.33 13.34
N ARG A 178 -14.94 -16.45 14.07
CA ARG A 178 -15.05 -16.48 15.53
C ARG A 178 -13.68 -16.29 16.15
N PHE A 179 -13.59 -15.52 17.22
CA PHE A 179 -12.29 -15.18 17.83
C PHE A 179 -12.31 -15.16 19.35
N ALA A 180 -11.12 -15.24 19.97
CA ALA A 180 -10.94 -15.06 21.41
C ALA A 180 -10.55 -13.62 21.80
N ARG A 181 -9.73 -12.97 20.98
CA ARG A 181 -9.31 -11.57 21.14
C ARG A 181 -9.33 -10.87 19.78
N ALA A 182 -9.47 -9.55 19.83
CA ALA A 182 -9.41 -8.71 18.65
C ALA A 182 -8.41 -7.57 18.85
N VAL A 183 -7.69 -7.22 17.79
CA VAL A 183 -6.93 -5.98 17.67
C VAL A 183 -7.61 -5.14 16.60
N ILE A 184 -7.99 -3.92 16.96
CA ILE A 184 -8.53 -2.93 16.02
C ILE A 184 -7.38 -2.02 15.62
N ALA A 185 -6.88 -2.20 14.40
CA ALA A 185 -5.72 -1.51 13.83
C ALA A 185 -6.09 -0.81 12.51
N THR A 186 -7.29 -0.23 12.44
CA THR A 186 -7.89 0.36 11.23
C THR A 186 -7.24 1.67 10.77
N GLY A 187 -6.21 2.15 11.46
CA GLY A 187 -5.53 3.40 11.13
C GLY A 187 -6.42 4.64 11.28
N ALA A 188 -6.13 5.65 10.48
CA ALA A 188 -6.85 6.92 10.42
C ALA A 188 -7.11 7.31 8.96
N ARG A 189 -7.81 8.41 8.74
CA ARG A 189 -8.01 9.03 7.42
C ARG A 189 -7.84 10.54 7.53
N ALA A 190 -7.48 11.19 6.42
CA ALA A 190 -7.39 12.64 6.38
C ALA A 190 -8.73 13.28 6.77
N ALA A 191 -8.71 14.18 7.75
CA ALA A 191 -9.87 14.99 8.09
C ALA A 191 -9.99 16.15 7.09
N VAL A 192 -11.12 16.24 6.38
CA VAL A 192 -11.43 17.38 5.52
C VAL A 192 -12.17 18.42 6.37
N PRO A 193 -11.62 19.62 6.59
CA PRO A 193 -12.26 20.61 7.44
C PRO A 193 -13.50 21.19 6.76
N ASN A 194 -14.52 21.54 7.56
CA ASN A 194 -15.75 22.17 7.06
C ASN A 194 -15.53 23.67 6.78
N VAL A 195 -14.77 23.95 5.73
CA VAL A 195 -14.52 25.32 5.23
C VAL A 195 -15.43 25.56 4.02
N PRO A 196 -16.23 26.64 3.99
CA PRO A 196 -17.07 26.97 2.84
C PRO A 196 -16.26 27.01 1.53
N GLY A 197 -16.76 26.30 0.51
CA GLY A 197 -16.13 26.20 -0.82
C GLY A 197 -15.02 25.14 -0.95
N LEU A 198 -14.51 24.56 0.14
CA LEU A 198 -13.46 23.53 0.06
C LEU A 198 -13.96 22.23 -0.57
N ALA A 199 -15.19 21.81 -0.25
CA ALA A 199 -15.77 20.58 -0.81
C ALA A 199 -15.93 20.64 -2.33
N ASP A 200 -16.13 21.83 -2.88
CA ASP A 200 -16.34 22.06 -4.32
C ASP A 200 -15.05 22.39 -5.07
N THR A 201 -13.91 22.44 -4.37
CA THR A 201 -12.60 22.78 -4.93
C THR A 201 -11.70 21.55 -4.95
N PRO A 202 -10.94 21.28 -6.03
CA PRO A 202 -9.95 20.22 -6.02
C PRO A 202 -8.91 20.43 -4.91
N PHE A 203 -8.79 19.47 -4.00
CA PHE A 203 -7.77 19.46 -2.96
C PHE A 203 -7.01 18.15 -2.95
N LEU A 204 -5.79 18.19 -2.39
CA LEU A 204 -4.95 17.02 -2.21
C LEU A 204 -4.95 16.59 -0.74
N THR A 205 -4.86 15.28 -0.52
CA THR A 205 -4.60 14.67 0.78
C THR A 205 -3.30 13.88 0.70
N ASN A 206 -2.86 13.27 1.81
CA ASN A 206 -1.74 12.33 1.77
C ASN A 206 -2.02 11.13 0.85
N GLU A 207 -3.29 10.79 0.61
CA GLU A 207 -3.70 9.69 -0.26
C GLU A 207 -3.58 10.03 -1.75
N THR A 208 -3.77 11.30 -2.13
CA THR A 208 -3.79 11.71 -3.56
C THR A 208 -2.51 12.42 -4.01
N LEU A 209 -1.76 13.05 -3.10
CA LEU A 209 -0.55 13.79 -3.44
C LEU A 209 0.52 12.94 -4.13
N PHE A 210 0.65 11.67 -3.74
CA PHE A 210 1.69 10.79 -4.30
C PHE A 210 1.36 10.23 -5.69
N SER A 211 0.17 10.52 -6.20
CA SER A 211 -0.25 10.15 -7.56
C SER A 211 0.02 11.25 -8.60
N LEU A 212 0.50 12.42 -8.18
CA LEU A 212 0.88 13.50 -9.09
C LEU A 212 2.01 13.05 -10.03
N THR A 213 1.87 13.40 -11.31
CA THR A 213 2.90 13.17 -12.34
C THR A 213 3.52 14.47 -12.85
N ALA A 214 2.91 15.61 -12.52
CA ALA A 214 3.40 16.94 -12.85
C ALA A 214 3.55 17.78 -11.57
N LEU A 215 4.61 18.59 -11.51
CA LEU A 215 4.86 19.49 -10.39
C LEU A 215 3.81 20.63 -10.43
N PRO A 216 3.04 20.83 -9.34
CA PRO A 216 2.14 21.98 -9.25
C PRO A 216 2.91 23.29 -9.38
N ARG A 217 2.35 24.26 -10.11
CA ARG A 217 2.98 25.58 -10.30
C ARG A 217 2.94 26.42 -9.01
N ARG A 218 1.91 26.24 -8.18
CA ARG A 218 1.65 26.91 -6.90
C ARG A 218 0.77 26.01 -6.04
#